data_AF-A0A370UCH3-F1
#
_entry.id   AF-A0A370UCH3-F1
#
_cell.length_a   1.000
_cell.length_b   1.000
_cell.length_c   1.000
_cell.angle_alpha   90.00
_cell.angle_beta   90.00
_cell.angle_gamma   90.00
#
_symmetry.space_group_name_H-M   'P 1'
#
loop_
_entity.id
_entity.type
_entity.pdbx_description
1 polymer ?
#
loop_
_entity_poly.entity_id
_entity_poly.type
_entity_poly.pdbx_seq_one_letter_code
_entity_poly.pdbx_strand_id
1 'polypeptide(L)'
;MAILREALSARDKRLEELVAQQTHDDVFRFENSALIWEITYPIKERLLIHPYLPTYRGIVIKRSKLNDGRWQEIEQDAGLPLLTWAPTCPILAEVVRFIPEDVKAMALSVRHLQISMLNMCLRSDAFKQLCQSDFNLAWLFLGHVQQAHWSKDEIEHWLTRPRVDLLELVAGHRKKWMLKWLRKVSPNVGDVHDWQRLQKWLRDPLHVAYLNGFGQASVSFLQIQTLFDLPVDIRQWKDDLEEVKSLSGKDIRSWLWEVKNIAVDTQRIGKALGIPACSHFDRLCSFAGLKKRHDKWTERLIKALPNEAGLHSVFPKPPLEETELIKPIRTGFALIEESERMKHCVASYSDAIKQCECYIYQYLGEQRATIELTCLNGVWSLGQIKGRENADATPETLKAVQEWFDQYEGSLAAYHKRRRALRAKPNDVFFPMPPYMSEGLLTSIETEDMFRIEQRYMNGHIQSTIDQIRNGERYVYRVDEPGKERVIEFERLDDGRWEVINAVRRDGTRRQYDTDLLDWWLAVANGEQDWMVLEQGDGL
;
A
#
# COMPACT_ATOMS: atom_id res chain seq x y z
N MET A 1 -1.79 39.98 -38.95
CA MET A 1 -3.08 40.21 -38.23
C MET A 1 -4.29 39.62 -38.94
N ALA A 2 -4.52 39.87 -40.23
CA ALA A 2 -5.67 39.31 -40.98
C ALA A 2 -5.68 37.76 -40.98
N ILE A 3 -4.56 37.13 -41.34
CA ILE A 3 -4.39 35.66 -41.33
C ILE A 3 -4.71 35.05 -39.95
N LEU A 4 -4.29 35.73 -38.87
CA LEU A 4 -4.56 35.27 -37.52
C LEU A 4 -6.06 35.36 -37.18
N ARG A 5 -6.74 36.45 -37.57
CA ARG A 5 -8.19 36.59 -37.36
C ARG A 5 -8.97 35.52 -38.11
N GLU A 6 -8.57 35.22 -39.35
CA GLU A 6 -9.19 34.18 -40.16
C GLU A 6 -8.99 32.79 -39.54
N ALA A 7 -7.77 32.46 -39.10
CA ALA A 7 -7.48 31.20 -38.42
C ALA A 7 -8.27 31.05 -37.10
N LEU A 8 -8.43 32.13 -36.34
CA LEU A 8 -9.23 32.14 -35.11
C LEU A 8 -10.73 31.99 -35.39
N SER A 9 -11.25 32.68 -36.40
CA SER A 9 -12.65 32.53 -36.83
C SER A 9 -12.94 31.11 -37.34
N ALA A 10 -12.00 30.51 -38.09
CA ALA A 10 -12.11 29.14 -38.55
C ALA A 10 -12.11 28.13 -37.37
N ARG A 11 -11.27 28.36 -36.36
CA ARG A 11 -11.26 27.56 -35.12
C ARG A 11 -12.58 27.66 -34.38
N ASP A 12 -13.08 28.88 -34.16
CA ASP A 12 -14.32 29.09 -33.39
C ASP A 12 -15.51 28.44 -34.10
N LYS A 13 -15.61 28.61 -35.43
CA LYS A 13 -16.61 27.89 -36.25
C LYS A 13 -16.46 26.37 -36.12
N ARG A 14 -15.22 25.86 -36.12
CA ARG A 14 -14.97 24.42 -35.96
C ARG A 14 -15.36 23.91 -34.57
N LEU A 15 -15.11 24.70 -33.53
CA LEU A 15 -15.55 24.37 -32.16
C LEU A 15 -17.08 24.34 -32.05
N GLU A 16 -17.78 25.32 -32.65
CA GLU A 16 -19.25 25.31 -32.74
C GLU A 16 -19.77 24.04 -33.43
N GLU A 17 -19.19 23.67 -34.58
CA GLU A 17 -19.54 22.44 -35.30
C GLU A 17 -19.30 21.18 -34.46
N LEU A 18 -18.15 21.07 -33.79
CA LEU A 18 -17.79 19.91 -32.98
C LEU A 18 -18.69 19.76 -31.74
N VAL A 19 -19.03 20.89 -31.09
CA VAL A 19 -19.96 20.91 -29.94
C VAL A 19 -21.37 20.52 -30.40
N ALA A 20 -21.85 21.04 -31.52
CA ALA A 20 -23.17 20.70 -32.07
C ALA A 20 -23.31 19.23 -32.49
N GLN A 21 -22.21 18.57 -32.88
CA GLN A 21 -22.18 17.16 -33.24
C GLN A 21 -22.21 16.21 -32.03
N GLN A 22 -21.96 16.70 -30.82
CA GLN A 22 -21.90 15.88 -29.62
C GLN A 22 -23.32 15.68 -29.04
N THR A 23 -24.09 14.79 -29.64
CA THR A 23 -25.56 14.69 -29.47
C THR A 23 -26.06 14.07 -28.16
N HIS A 24 -25.19 13.68 -27.21
CA HIS A 24 -25.63 12.77 -26.13
C HIS A 24 -25.44 13.20 -24.67
N ASP A 25 -24.70 14.25 -24.32
CA ASP A 25 -24.45 14.54 -22.89
C ASP A 25 -24.53 16.02 -22.45
N ASP A 26 -24.79 17.01 -23.33
CA ASP A 26 -24.84 18.46 -22.98
C ASP A 26 -23.64 19.00 -22.16
N VAL A 27 -22.55 18.22 -22.06
CA VAL A 27 -21.37 18.49 -21.23
C VAL A 27 -20.56 19.68 -21.76
N PHE A 28 -20.58 19.92 -23.08
CA PHE A 28 -19.87 21.02 -23.70
C PHE A 28 -20.85 22.00 -24.35
N ARG A 29 -20.59 23.29 -24.17
CA ARG A 29 -21.27 24.39 -24.86
C ARG A 29 -20.22 25.36 -25.38
N PHE A 30 -20.52 26.06 -26.46
CA PHE A 30 -19.63 27.09 -26.99
C PHE A 30 -20.36 28.42 -27.04
N GLU A 31 -19.84 29.41 -26.32
CA GLU A 31 -20.46 30.73 -26.20
C GLU A 31 -19.36 31.81 -26.20
N ASN A 32 -19.52 32.86 -27.01
CA ASN A 32 -18.62 34.03 -27.03
C ASN A 32 -17.13 33.66 -27.19
N SER A 33 -16.81 32.75 -28.12
CA SER A 33 -15.45 32.23 -28.35
C SER A 33 -14.84 31.51 -27.13
N ALA A 34 -15.65 31.06 -26.18
CA ALA A 34 -15.23 30.27 -25.03
C ALA A 34 -15.93 28.91 -25.03
N LEU A 35 -15.16 27.87 -24.68
CA LEU A 35 -15.71 26.56 -24.41
C LEU A 35 -16.19 26.51 -22.96
N ILE A 36 -17.48 26.26 -22.76
CA ILE A 36 -18.05 25.97 -21.46
C ILE A 36 -18.10 24.45 -21.32
N TRP A 37 -17.51 23.94 -20.24
CA TRP A 37 -17.53 22.54 -19.86
C TRP A 37 -18.29 22.40 -18.54
N GLU A 38 -19.45 21.75 -18.58
CA GLU A 38 -20.23 21.39 -17.40
C GLU A 38 -19.76 20.04 -16.82
N ILE A 39 -19.19 20.08 -15.62
CA ILE A 39 -18.77 18.91 -14.86
C ILE A 39 -19.88 18.61 -13.86
N THR A 40 -20.59 17.50 -14.05
CA THR A 40 -21.75 17.12 -13.23
C THR A 40 -21.37 16.20 -12.07
N TYR A 41 -20.21 15.53 -12.14
CA TYR A 41 -19.69 14.65 -11.09
C TYR A 41 -18.14 14.63 -11.07
N PRO A 42 -17.48 14.57 -9.90
CA PRO A 42 -18.07 14.67 -8.55
C PRO A 42 -18.35 16.11 -8.11
N ILE A 43 -17.82 17.11 -8.83
CA ILE A 43 -17.88 18.52 -8.46
C ILE A 43 -18.81 19.21 -9.46
N LYS A 44 -20.03 19.58 -9.03
CA LYS A 44 -21.05 20.26 -9.85
C LYS A 44 -20.60 21.68 -10.21
N GLU A 45 -19.76 21.79 -11.23
CA GLU A 45 -19.10 23.03 -11.64
C GLU A 45 -19.17 23.22 -13.16
N ARG A 46 -19.02 24.47 -13.58
CA ARG A 46 -18.84 24.85 -14.98
C ARG A 46 -17.48 25.51 -15.13
N LEU A 47 -16.75 25.11 -16.16
CA LEU A 47 -15.47 25.68 -16.53
C LEU A 47 -15.61 26.40 -17.86
N LEU A 48 -15.32 27.69 -17.88
CA LEU A 48 -15.24 28.48 -19.10
C LEU A 48 -13.77 28.57 -19.48
N ILE A 49 -13.42 27.92 -20.59
CA ILE A 49 -12.08 27.81 -21.13
C ILE A 49 -12.01 28.70 -22.36
N HIS A 50 -11.27 29.81 -22.26
CA HIS A 50 -10.88 30.58 -23.44
C HIS A 50 -9.70 29.89 -24.10
N PRO A 51 -9.84 29.38 -25.33
CA PRO A 51 -8.74 28.75 -26.03
C PRO A 51 -7.58 29.73 -26.22
N TYR A 52 -6.35 29.20 -26.26
CA TYR A 52 -5.16 30.03 -26.43
C TYR A 52 -5.28 30.94 -27.66
N LEU A 53 -4.97 32.22 -27.46
CA LEU A 53 -4.88 33.22 -28.53
C LEU A 53 -3.44 33.70 -28.62
N PRO A 54 -2.80 33.77 -29.80
CA PRO A 54 -1.45 34.32 -29.91
C PRO A 54 -1.30 35.76 -29.38
N THR A 55 -2.41 36.50 -29.28
CA THR A 55 -2.48 37.84 -28.68
C THR A 55 -2.61 37.84 -27.15
N TYR A 56 -3.04 36.74 -26.53
CA TYR A 56 -3.12 36.57 -25.07
C TYR A 56 -2.20 35.43 -24.64
N ARG A 57 -1.18 35.75 -23.84
CA ARG A 57 -0.24 34.73 -23.36
C ARG A 57 -0.93 33.83 -22.33
N GLY A 58 -1.47 32.70 -22.78
CA GLY A 58 -2.05 31.65 -21.91
C GLY A 58 -3.48 31.24 -22.26
N ILE A 59 -3.93 30.19 -21.59
CA ILE A 59 -5.31 29.70 -21.53
C ILE A 59 -5.95 30.34 -20.30
N VAL A 60 -7.06 31.05 -20.49
CA VAL A 60 -7.83 31.63 -19.39
C VAL A 60 -8.93 30.66 -19.03
N ILE A 61 -9.00 30.28 -17.74
CA ILE A 61 -10.04 29.41 -17.22
C ILE A 61 -10.80 30.15 -16.12
N LYS A 62 -12.11 30.14 -16.22
CA LYS A 62 -13.01 30.64 -15.17
C LYS A 62 -13.86 29.48 -14.65
N ARG A 63 -14.15 29.45 -13.35
CA ARG A 63 -15.10 28.51 -12.74
C ARG A 63 -16.38 29.22 -12.33
N SER A 64 -17.48 28.49 -12.37
CA SER A 64 -18.77 28.86 -11.78
C SER A 64 -19.34 27.63 -11.10
N LYS A 65 -19.91 27.75 -9.90
CA LYS A 65 -20.77 26.67 -9.37
C LYS A 65 -21.95 26.47 -10.31
N LEU A 66 -22.41 25.22 -10.44
CA LEU A 66 -23.64 24.92 -11.18
C LEU A 66 -24.79 25.71 -10.52
N ASN A 67 -25.48 26.55 -11.29
CA ASN A 67 -26.58 27.46 -10.89
C ASN A 67 -26.22 28.84 -10.29
N ASP A 68 -24.94 29.17 -10.04
CA ASP A 68 -24.57 30.48 -9.44
C ASP A 68 -24.49 31.60 -10.49
N GLY A 69 -24.38 31.27 -11.78
CA GLY A 69 -24.32 32.24 -12.89
C GLY A 69 -23.07 33.15 -12.90
N ARG A 70 -22.27 33.16 -11.83
CA ARG A 70 -21.10 34.01 -11.63
C ARG A 70 -19.82 33.27 -12.01
N TRP A 71 -19.07 33.86 -12.94
CA TRP A 71 -17.75 33.38 -13.33
C TRP A 71 -16.67 34.00 -12.44
N GLN A 72 -15.83 33.15 -11.85
CA GLN A 72 -14.63 33.52 -11.14
C GLN A 72 -13.41 33.06 -11.93
N GLU A 73 -12.49 33.97 -12.25
CA GLU A 73 -11.21 33.59 -12.86
C GLU A 73 -10.39 32.74 -11.88
N ILE A 74 -9.83 31.65 -12.38
CA ILE A 74 -9.01 30.74 -11.57
C ILE A 74 -7.55 31.10 -11.83
N GLU A 75 -6.89 31.63 -10.79
CA GLU A 75 -5.44 31.87 -10.84
C GLU A 75 -4.64 30.57 -10.62
N GLN A 76 -5.26 29.57 -9.98
CA GLN A 76 -4.70 28.24 -9.73
C GLN A 76 -4.97 27.26 -10.89
N ASP A 77 -4.30 26.11 -10.88
CA ASP A 77 -4.55 25.06 -11.86
C ASP A 77 -5.96 24.51 -11.65
N ALA A 78 -6.72 24.36 -12.74
CA ALA A 78 -8.07 23.80 -12.68
C ALA A 78 -8.09 22.28 -12.45
N GLY A 79 -6.93 21.63 -12.34
CA GLY A 79 -6.80 20.18 -12.20
C GLY A 79 -7.12 19.41 -13.48
N LEU A 80 -7.22 20.08 -14.63
CA LEU A 80 -7.56 19.45 -15.90
C LEU A 80 -6.28 19.11 -16.68
N PRO A 81 -6.01 17.83 -16.97
CA PRO A 81 -4.93 17.42 -17.86
C PRO A 81 -5.36 17.58 -19.34
N LEU A 82 -5.60 18.84 -19.73
CA LEU A 82 -6.15 19.25 -21.01
C LEU A 82 -5.47 18.59 -22.23
N LEU A 83 -4.14 18.57 -22.26
CA LEU A 83 -3.36 17.96 -23.34
C LEU A 83 -3.41 16.43 -23.32
N THR A 84 -3.53 15.84 -22.13
CA THR A 84 -3.66 14.38 -22.00
C THR A 84 -5.00 13.89 -22.54
N TRP A 85 -6.06 14.70 -22.38
CA TRP A 85 -7.41 14.37 -22.86
C TRP A 85 -7.68 14.81 -24.30
N ALA A 86 -6.91 15.76 -24.84
CA ALA A 86 -7.05 16.22 -26.21
C ALA A 86 -7.08 15.10 -27.27
N PRO A 87 -6.23 14.06 -27.24
CA PRO A 87 -6.28 12.96 -28.21
C PRO A 87 -7.59 12.17 -28.21
N THR A 88 -8.31 12.15 -27.09
CA THR A 88 -9.57 11.40 -26.93
C THR A 88 -10.82 12.28 -27.06
N CYS A 89 -10.65 13.60 -27.18
CA CYS A 89 -11.75 14.55 -27.27
C CYS A 89 -11.48 15.58 -28.38
N PRO A 90 -12.16 15.49 -29.55
CA PRO A 90 -11.95 16.40 -30.67
C PRO A 90 -12.13 17.88 -30.31
N ILE A 91 -13.04 18.19 -29.39
CA ILE A 91 -13.27 19.56 -28.90
C ILE A 91 -12.02 20.08 -28.17
N LEU A 92 -11.47 19.30 -27.23
CA LEU A 92 -10.26 19.69 -26.51
C LEU A 92 -9.04 19.73 -27.43
N ALA A 93 -8.95 18.85 -28.43
CA ALA A 93 -7.92 18.92 -29.47
C ALA A 93 -7.92 20.27 -30.21
N GLU A 94 -9.10 20.78 -30.55
CA GLU A 94 -9.23 22.08 -31.20
C GLU A 94 -8.91 23.24 -30.24
N VAL A 95 -9.25 23.13 -28.94
CA VAL A 95 -8.87 24.12 -27.91
C VAL A 95 -7.35 24.28 -27.81
N VAL A 96 -6.60 23.18 -27.84
CA VAL A 96 -5.14 23.21 -27.67
C VAL A 96 -4.37 23.38 -28.98
N ARG A 97 -5.05 23.39 -30.12
CA ARG A 97 -4.46 23.36 -31.47
C ARG A 97 -3.35 24.40 -31.66
N PHE A 98 -3.57 25.63 -31.24
CA PHE A 98 -2.65 26.76 -31.45
C PHE A 98 -1.54 26.88 -30.41
N ILE A 99 -1.49 26.03 -29.40
CA ILE A 99 -0.38 26.03 -28.44
C ILE A 99 0.90 25.58 -29.18
N PRO A 100 2.04 26.27 -29.00
CA PRO A 100 3.31 25.86 -29.60
C PRO A 100 3.69 24.42 -29.22
N GLU A 101 4.19 23.63 -30.17
CA GLU A 101 4.50 22.20 -29.96
C GLU A 101 5.57 21.97 -28.90
N ASP A 102 6.56 22.85 -28.79
CA ASP A 102 7.58 22.77 -27.75
C ASP A 102 6.98 22.97 -26.35
N VAL A 103 6.02 23.89 -26.21
CA VAL A 103 5.25 24.10 -24.98
C VAL A 103 4.35 22.91 -24.66
N LYS A 104 3.67 22.34 -25.67
CA LYS A 104 2.88 21.11 -25.50
C LYS A 104 3.75 19.97 -25.01
N ALA A 105 4.92 19.75 -25.61
CA ALA A 105 5.83 18.67 -25.24
C ALA A 105 6.29 18.75 -23.77
N MET A 106 6.62 19.97 -23.29
CA MET A 106 6.96 20.17 -21.88
C MET A 106 5.78 19.85 -20.95
N ALA A 107 4.59 20.39 -21.24
CA ALA A 107 3.42 20.18 -20.39
C ALA A 107 2.83 18.76 -20.48
N LEU A 108 2.99 18.03 -21.59
CA LEU A 108 2.55 16.64 -21.75
C LEU A 108 3.18 15.69 -20.72
N SER A 109 4.34 16.06 -20.19
CA SER A 109 5.10 15.25 -19.22
C SER A 109 4.45 15.20 -17.84
N VAL A 110 3.42 16.03 -17.58
CA VAL A 110 2.67 16.07 -16.32
C VAL A 110 1.17 16.18 -16.53
N ARG A 111 0.39 15.57 -15.65
CA ARG A 111 -1.07 15.74 -15.55
C ARG A 111 -1.45 16.73 -14.47
N HIS A 112 -0.77 16.68 -13.34
CA HIS A 112 -0.98 17.62 -12.24
C HIS A 112 -0.26 18.93 -12.53
N LEU A 113 -0.99 20.05 -12.45
CA LEU A 113 -0.51 21.39 -12.79
C LEU A 113 -0.28 21.61 -14.30
N GLN A 114 -0.92 20.82 -15.17
CA GLN A 114 -0.66 20.88 -16.61
C GLN A 114 -1.05 22.23 -17.23
N ILE A 115 -2.17 22.82 -16.81
CA ILE A 115 -2.60 24.14 -17.31
C ILE A 115 -1.67 25.23 -16.81
N SER A 116 -1.27 25.17 -15.55
CA SER A 116 -0.33 26.14 -15.00
C SER A 116 1.06 26.02 -15.61
N MET A 117 1.51 24.81 -15.95
CA MET A 117 2.73 24.56 -16.71
C MET A 117 2.65 25.19 -18.10
N LEU A 118 1.54 24.96 -18.82
CA LEU A 118 1.26 25.61 -20.10
C LEU A 118 1.31 27.13 -20.00
N ASN A 119 0.54 27.70 -19.08
CA ASN A 119 0.41 29.14 -18.92
C ASN A 119 1.74 29.79 -18.55
N MET A 120 2.53 29.16 -17.68
CA MET A 120 3.82 29.70 -17.28
C MET A 120 4.83 29.64 -18.43
N CYS A 121 4.89 28.53 -19.17
CA CYS A 121 5.73 28.39 -20.37
C CYS A 121 5.34 29.37 -21.49
N LEU A 122 4.06 29.75 -21.61
CA LEU A 122 3.58 30.74 -22.57
C LEU A 122 3.87 32.19 -22.16
N ARG A 123 4.06 32.46 -20.85
CA ARG A 123 4.19 33.80 -20.29
C ARG A 123 5.64 34.20 -19.98
N SER A 124 6.46 33.25 -19.55
CA SER A 124 7.82 33.48 -19.05
C SER A 124 8.85 32.59 -19.75
N ASP A 125 9.77 33.23 -20.49
CA ASP A 125 10.90 32.53 -21.13
C ASP A 125 11.87 31.94 -20.08
N ALA A 126 12.00 32.58 -18.91
CA ALA A 126 12.82 32.08 -17.82
C ALA A 126 12.28 30.75 -17.27
N PHE A 127 10.98 30.65 -17.07
CA PHE A 127 10.35 29.37 -16.67
C PHE A 127 10.47 28.32 -17.77
N LYS A 128 10.30 28.70 -19.03
CA LYS A 128 10.50 27.79 -20.17
C LYS A 128 11.90 27.20 -20.19
N GLN A 129 12.94 28.02 -19.96
CA GLN A 129 14.32 27.56 -19.82
C GLN A 129 14.51 26.63 -18.60
N LEU A 130 13.82 26.91 -17.49
CA LEU A 130 13.83 26.04 -16.32
C LEU A 130 13.24 24.67 -16.65
N CYS A 131 12.11 24.59 -17.34
CA CYS A 131 11.51 23.34 -17.78
C CYS A 131 12.45 22.52 -18.68
N GLN A 132 13.13 23.17 -19.62
CA GLN A 132 14.06 22.52 -20.54
C GLN A 132 15.29 21.92 -19.85
N SER A 133 15.74 22.53 -18.75
CA SER A 133 16.99 22.16 -18.09
C SER A 133 16.82 21.36 -16.80
N ASP A 134 15.73 21.58 -16.08
CA ASP A 134 15.44 21.05 -14.76
C ASP A 134 13.92 20.87 -14.57
N PHE A 135 13.28 20.07 -15.46
CA PHE A 135 11.83 19.87 -15.51
C PHE A 135 11.17 19.59 -14.14
N ASN A 136 11.69 18.62 -13.39
CA ASN A 136 11.11 18.28 -12.08
C ASN A 136 11.24 19.43 -11.06
N LEU A 137 12.30 20.25 -11.14
CA LEU A 137 12.42 21.43 -10.30
C LEU A 137 11.38 22.48 -10.70
N ALA A 138 11.16 22.70 -11.99
CA ALA A 138 10.11 23.59 -12.49
C ALA A 138 8.72 23.16 -12.01
N TRP A 139 8.44 21.85 -12.05
CA TRP A 139 7.17 21.29 -11.62
C TRP A 139 6.95 21.40 -10.10
N LEU A 140 7.98 21.13 -9.29
CA LEU A 140 7.95 21.32 -7.84
C LEU A 140 7.79 22.79 -7.46
N PHE A 141 8.52 23.67 -8.14
CA PHE A 141 8.41 25.13 -7.98
C PHE A 141 6.98 25.60 -8.25
N LEU A 142 6.38 25.15 -9.36
CA LEU A 142 5.02 25.53 -9.73
C LEU A 142 4.00 25.09 -8.67
N GLY A 143 4.15 23.89 -8.10
CA GLY A 143 3.28 23.45 -7.01
C GLY A 143 3.45 24.29 -5.74
N HIS A 144 4.68 24.71 -5.43
CA HIS A 144 4.95 25.62 -4.30
C HIS A 144 4.31 27.00 -4.51
N VAL A 145 4.45 27.57 -5.71
CA VAL A 145 3.82 28.85 -6.12
C VAL A 145 2.31 28.81 -5.92
N GLN A 146 1.65 27.71 -6.28
CA GLN A 146 0.20 27.59 -6.12
C GLN A 146 -0.25 27.47 -4.67
N GLN A 147 0.49 26.70 -3.86
CA GLN A 147 0.19 26.53 -2.44
C GLN A 147 0.38 27.84 -1.67
N ALA A 148 1.35 28.66 -2.07
CA ALA A 148 1.68 29.91 -1.42
C ALA A 148 0.97 31.14 -2.03
N HIS A 149 0.17 30.97 -3.09
CA HIS A 149 -0.57 32.04 -3.76
C HIS A 149 0.29 33.23 -4.19
N TRP A 150 1.46 32.97 -4.78
CA TRP A 150 2.38 34.05 -5.16
C TRP A 150 1.86 34.93 -6.28
N SER A 151 2.18 36.22 -6.17
CA SER A 151 2.00 37.21 -7.22
C SER A 151 2.96 36.97 -8.40
N LYS A 152 2.65 37.58 -9.54
CA LYS A 152 3.50 37.52 -10.73
C LYS A 152 4.93 38.03 -10.47
N ASP A 153 5.08 39.11 -9.70
CA ASP A 153 6.37 39.73 -9.42
C ASP A 153 7.24 38.83 -8.52
N GLU A 154 6.63 38.12 -7.56
CA GLU A 154 7.33 37.13 -6.75
C GLU A 154 7.82 35.95 -7.59
N ILE A 155 6.98 35.45 -8.49
CA ILE A 155 7.35 34.36 -9.40
C ILE A 155 8.54 34.79 -10.27
N GLU A 156 8.46 35.94 -10.94
CA GLU A 156 9.56 36.45 -11.77
C GLU A 156 10.84 36.68 -10.95
N HIS A 157 10.72 37.23 -9.73
CA HIS A 157 11.86 37.37 -8.83
C HIS A 157 12.57 36.03 -8.60
N TRP A 158 11.81 34.97 -8.27
CA TRP A 158 12.39 33.65 -8.02
C TRP A 158 12.95 32.98 -9.28
N LEU A 159 12.37 33.21 -10.45
CA LEU A 159 12.88 32.66 -11.71
C LEU A 159 14.23 33.26 -12.12
N THR A 160 14.58 34.45 -11.62
CA THR A 160 15.93 35.04 -11.82
C THR A 160 16.99 34.47 -10.87
N ARG A 161 16.59 33.72 -9.84
CA ARG A 161 17.52 33.17 -8.84
C ARG A 161 18.28 31.95 -9.37
N PRO A 162 19.48 31.68 -8.82
CA PRO A 162 20.15 30.40 -9.03
C PRO A 162 19.26 29.19 -8.73
N ARG A 163 19.37 28.11 -9.53
CA ARG A 163 18.55 26.89 -9.36
C ARG A 163 18.71 26.20 -8.01
N VAL A 164 19.83 26.40 -7.34
CA VAL A 164 20.05 25.90 -5.97
C VAL A 164 19.18 26.62 -4.94
N ASP A 165 18.77 27.86 -5.20
CA ASP A 165 17.88 28.64 -4.34
C ASP A 165 16.43 28.17 -4.54
N LEU A 166 16.04 27.88 -5.79
CA LEU A 166 14.77 27.22 -6.09
C LEU A 166 14.68 25.83 -5.45
N LEU A 167 15.79 25.07 -5.43
CA LEU A 167 15.83 23.79 -4.72
C LEU A 167 15.65 23.97 -3.21
N GLU A 168 16.32 24.95 -2.61
CA GLU A 168 16.15 25.26 -1.19
C GLU A 168 14.72 25.63 -0.84
N LEU A 169 14.09 26.42 -1.69
CA LEU A 169 12.68 26.80 -1.54
C LEU A 169 11.76 25.56 -1.50
N VAL A 170 11.93 24.61 -2.42
CA VAL A 170 11.00 23.46 -2.53
C VAL A 170 11.37 22.26 -1.64
N ALA A 171 12.65 22.12 -1.28
CA ALA A 171 13.18 20.96 -0.56
C ALA A 171 13.68 21.29 0.86
N GLY A 172 13.98 22.56 1.16
CA GLY A 172 14.68 22.98 2.38
C GLY A 172 16.20 22.78 2.33
N HIS A 173 16.77 22.42 1.17
CA HIS A 173 18.18 22.03 1.07
C HIS A 173 18.89 22.65 -0.15
N ARG A 174 20.12 23.17 0.04
CA ARG A 174 20.98 23.74 -1.02
C ARG A 174 22.03 22.78 -1.59
N LYS A 175 21.68 21.52 -1.89
CA LYS A 175 22.66 20.52 -2.34
C LYS A 175 22.65 20.34 -3.87
N LYS A 176 23.72 20.77 -4.55
CA LYS A 176 23.85 20.67 -6.02
C LYS A 176 23.68 19.25 -6.58
N TRP A 177 24.06 18.22 -5.83
CA TRP A 177 23.92 16.84 -6.28
C TRP A 177 22.45 16.38 -6.31
N MET A 178 21.56 16.99 -5.52
CA MET A 178 20.12 16.72 -5.57
C MET A 178 19.48 17.27 -6.85
N LEU A 179 19.97 18.39 -7.40
CA LEU A 179 19.57 18.85 -8.74
C LEU A 179 19.95 17.82 -9.81
N LYS A 180 21.16 17.27 -9.73
CA LYS A 180 21.60 16.21 -10.65
C LYS A 180 20.72 14.97 -10.53
N TRP A 181 20.29 14.63 -9.31
CA TRP A 181 19.36 13.53 -9.09
C TRP A 181 17.98 13.82 -9.69
N LEU A 182 17.40 15.01 -9.47
CA LEU A 182 16.10 15.39 -10.04
C LEU A 182 16.06 15.25 -11.56
N ARG A 183 17.16 15.51 -12.27
CA ARG A 183 17.26 15.31 -13.73
C ARG A 183 17.26 13.85 -14.17
N LYS A 184 17.65 12.93 -13.29
CA LYS A 184 17.65 11.49 -13.56
C LYS A 184 16.30 10.84 -13.27
N VAL A 185 15.41 11.51 -12.56
CA VAL A 185 14.10 10.97 -12.22
C VAL A 185 13.10 11.38 -13.29
N SER A 186 12.35 10.42 -13.84
CA SER A 186 11.21 10.73 -14.71
C SER A 186 9.89 10.59 -13.93
N PRO A 187 8.94 11.54 -14.08
CA PRO A 187 7.57 11.28 -13.67
C PRO A 187 7.04 10.02 -14.36
N ASN A 188 6.18 9.25 -13.70
CA ASN A 188 5.54 8.10 -14.35
C ASN A 188 4.39 8.58 -15.23
N VAL A 189 3.42 9.22 -14.58
CA VAL A 189 2.28 9.86 -15.25
C VAL A 189 2.30 11.37 -14.98
N GLY A 190 3.12 11.81 -14.01
CA GLY A 190 3.21 13.21 -13.59
C GLY A 190 1.91 13.68 -12.94
N ASP A 191 1.27 12.81 -12.17
CA ASP A 191 0.08 13.13 -11.39
C ASP A 191 0.44 13.77 -10.04
N VAL A 192 -0.58 14.03 -9.22
CA VAL A 192 -0.40 14.65 -7.90
C VAL A 192 0.40 13.75 -6.96
N HIS A 193 0.32 12.43 -7.10
CA HIS A 193 1.05 11.50 -6.26
C HIS A 193 2.54 11.49 -6.60
N ASP A 194 2.88 11.52 -7.88
CA ASP A 194 4.28 11.66 -8.33
C ASP A 194 4.90 12.96 -7.80
N TRP A 195 4.16 14.07 -7.87
CA TRP A 195 4.58 15.36 -7.31
C TRP A 195 4.83 15.30 -5.80
N GLN A 196 3.86 14.77 -5.04
CA GLN A 196 3.95 14.62 -3.58
C GLN A 196 5.12 13.71 -3.17
N ARG A 197 5.37 12.62 -3.91
CA ARG A 197 6.50 11.71 -3.64
C ARG A 197 7.83 12.41 -3.81
N LEU A 198 8.03 13.13 -4.93
CA LEU A 198 9.24 13.91 -5.16
C LEU A 198 9.47 14.93 -4.04
N GLN A 199 8.41 15.67 -3.67
CA GLN A 199 8.48 16.63 -2.57
C GLN A 199 8.85 15.96 -1.24
N LYS A 200 8.23 14.81 -0.93
CA LYS A 200 8.51 14.04 0.28
C LYS A 200 9.95 13.56 0.32
N TRP A 201 10.45 12.96 -0.76
CA TRP A 201 11.83 12.45 -0.82
C TRP A 201 12.85 13.57 -0.67
N LEU A 202 12.64 14.71 -1.34
CA LEU A 202 13.55 15.85 -1.27
C LEU A 202 13.73 16.45 0.12
N ARG A 203 12.78 16.25 1.05
CA ARG A 203 12.91 16.73 2.43
C ARG A 203 14.01 15.99 3.21
N ASP A 204 14.37 14.78 2.80
CA ASP A 204 15.41 13.97 3.44
C ASP A 204 16.57 13.67 2.47
N PRO A 205 17.71 14.37 2.59
CA PRO A 205 18.89 14.14 1.76
C PRO A 205 19.45 12.71 1.85
N LEU A 206 19.29 12.01 2.97
CA LEU A 206 19.74 10.62 3.09
C LEU A 206 18.90 9.70 2.22
N HIS A 207 17.58 9.92 2.21
CA HIS A 207 16.66 9.19 1.35
C HIS A 207 16.97 9.44 -0.14
N VAL A 208 17.23 10.69 -0.54
CA VAL A 208 17.63 11.01 -1.92
C VAL A 208 18.98 10.37 -2.28
N ALA A 209 19.93 10.34 -1.35
CA ALA A 209 21.23 9.69 -1.57
C ALA A 209 21.06 8.19 -1.80
N TYR A 210 20.16 7.53 -1.06
CA TYR A 210 19.77 6.14 -1.29
C TYR A 210 19.19 5.95 -2.70
N LEU A 211 18.17 6.75 -3.07
CA LEU A 211 17.49 6.65 -4.36
C LEU A 211 18.39 6.97 -5.56
N ASN A 212 19.37 7.86 -5.40
CA ASN A 212 20.34 8.17 -6.46
C ASN A 212 21.20 6.96 -6.86
N GLY A 213 21.32 5.94 -6.01
CA GLY A 213 22.01 4.69 -6.34
C GLY A 213 21.34 3.91 -7.47
N PHE A 214 20.05 4.13 -7.75
CA PHE A 214 19.33 3.46 -8.84
C PHE A 214 19.51 4.13 -10.22
N GLY A 215 20.28 5.22 -10.31
CA GLY A 215 20.57 5.89 -11.58
C GLY A 215 19.35 6.61 -12.17
N GLN A 216 19.15 6.52 -13.49
CA GLN A 216 17.97 7.05 -14.17
C GLN A 216 16.79 6.11 -13.95
N ALA A 217 15.68 6.63 -13.41
CA ALA A 217 14.54 5.81 -13.02
C ALA A 217 13.24 6.63 -12.94
N SER A 218 12.10 5.97 -13.10
CA SER A 218 10.79 6.60 -12.90
C SER A 218 10.43 6.73 -11.43
N VAL A 219 9.56 7.69 -11.10
CA VAL A 219 9.00 7.85 -9.74
C VAL A 219 8.32 6.56 -9.28
N SER A 220 7.59 5.86 -10.14
CA SER A 220 6.94 4.60 -9.76
C SER A 220 7.93 3.48 -9.46
N PHE A 221 9.00 3.36 -10.24
CA PHE A 221 10.07 2.40 -9.93
C PHE A 221 10.69 2.69 -8.56
N LEU A 222 11.11 3.94 -8.31
CA LEU A 222 11.71 4.34 -7.04
C LEU A 222 10.75 4.14 -5.86
N GLN A 223 9.47 4.44 -6.05
CA GLN A 223 8.45 4.21 -5.03
C GLN A 223 8.34 2.73 -4.66
N ILE A 224 8.37 1.82 -5.64
CA ILE A 224 8.36 0.39 -5.36
C ILE A 224 9.60 0.00 -4.55
N GLN A 225 10.79 0.51 -4.91
CA GLN A 225 12.02 0.25 -4.14
C GLN A 225 11.94 0.73 -2.68
N THR A 226 11.24 1.84 -2.40
CA THR A 226 11.07 2.34 -1.03
C THR A 226 10.07 1.54 -0.19
N LEU A 227 9.17 0.78 -0.83
CA LEU A 227 8.17 -0.02 -0.14
C LEU A 227 8.66 -1.45 0.16
N PHE A 228 9.72 -1.89 -0.51
CA PHE A 228 10.30 -3.21 -0.31
C PHE A 228 11.51 -3.12 0.61
N ASP A 229 11.36 -3.65 1.82
CA ASP A 229 12.47 -3.88 2.73
C ASP A 229 13.26 -5.11 2.28
N LEU A 230 14.40 -4.86 1.63
CA LEU A 230 15.32 -5.89 1.14
C LEU A 230 16.51 -6.02 2.10
N PRO A 231 16.88 -7.25 2.50
CA PRO A 231 18.07 -7.47 3.32
C PRO A 231 19.38 -7.25 2.53
N VAL A 232 19.31 -7.14 1.21
CA VAL A 232 20.45 -6.97 0.30
C VAL A 232 20.37 -5.63 -0.44
N ASP A 233 21.51 -4.96 -0.57
CA ASP A 233 21.62 -3.75 -1.37
C ASP A 233 21.78 -4.08 -2.86
N ILE A 234 20.72 -3.86 -3.64
CA ILE A 234 20.70 -4.14 -5.08
C ILE A 234 21.19 -2.96 -5.94
N ARG A 235 21.57 -1.81 -5.35
CA ARG A 235 21.94 -0.60 -6.12
C ARG A 235 23.16 -0.81 -7.02
N GLN A 236 23.99 -1.81 -6.72
CA GLN A 236 25.15 -2.16 -7.53
C GLN A 236 24.83 -3.16 -8.66
N TRP A 237 23.60 -3.66 -8.75
CA TRP A 237 23.19 -4.68 -9.72
C TRP A 237 22.77 -4.04 -11.03
N LYS A 238 23.69 -3.31 -11.66
CA LYS A 238 23.39 -2.42 -12.79
C LYS A 238 22.67 -3.13 -13.93
N ASP A 239 23.17 -4.30 -14.33
CA ASP A 239 22.62 -5.04 -15.47
C ASP A 239 21.18 -5.50 -15.18
N ASP A 240 20.93 -6.07 -13.99
CA ASP A 240 19.58 -6.48 -13.57
C ASP A 240 18.64 -5.26 -13.45
N LEU A 241 19.13 -4.15 -12.90
CA LEU A 241 18.32 -2.94 -12.72
C LEU A 241 17.88 -2.32 -14.04
N GLU A 242 18.71 -2.36 -15.08
CA GLU A 242 18.33 -1.87 -16.41
C GLU A 242 17.25 -2.76 -17.05
N GLU A 243 17.32 -4.08 -16.86
CA GLU A 243 16.26 -5.00 -17.28
C GLU A 243 14.95 -4.74 -16.51
N VAL A 244 15.02 -4.68 -15.18
CA VAL A 244 13.85 -4.56 -14.30
C VAL A 244 13.12 -3.22 -14.47
N LYS A 245 13.83 -2.12 -14.76
CA LYS A 245 13.19 -0.81 -14.99
C LYS A 245 12.23 -0.79 -16.18
N SER A 246 12.41 -1.69 -17.14
CA SER A 246 11.54 -1.81 -18.32
C SER A 246 10.27 -2.62 -18.06
N LEU A 247 10.20 -3.33 -16.93
CA LEU A 247 9.09 -4.22 -16.59
C LEU A 247 7.87 -3.47 -16.07
N SER A 248 6.72 -4.15 -16.07
CA SER A 248 5.51 -3.61 -15.45
C SER A 248 5.67 -3.53 -13.92
N GLY A 249 4.91 -2.65 -13.27
CA GLY A 249 4.93 -2.55 -11.80
C GLY A 249 4.56 -3.85 -11.07
N LYS A 250 3.79 -4.75 -11.70
CA LYS A 250 3.50 -6.09 -11.15
C LYS A 250 4.75 -6.97 -11.18
N ASP A 251 5.45 -6.98 -12.31
CA ASP A 251 6.62 -7.83 -12.52
C ASP A 251 7.83 -7.35 -11.71
N ILE A 252 8.01 -6.03 -11.57
CA ILE A 252 9.02 -5.45 -10.65
C ILE A 252 8.80 -5.96 -9.22
N ARG A 253 7.54 -5.92 -8.73
CA ARG A 253 7.21 -6.41 -7.39
C ARG A 253 7.47 -7.90 -7.24
N SER A 254 7.14 -8.69 -8.26
CA SER A 254 7.42 -10.13 -8.30
C SER A 254 8.91 -10.41 -8.20
N TRP A 255 9.72 -9.71 -9.01
CA TRP A 255 11.18 -9.83 -9.00
C TRP A 255 11.77 -9.44 -7.65
N LEU A 256 11.36 -8.30 -7.07
CA LEU A 256 11.82 -7.87 -5.74
C LEU A 256 11.45 -8.87 -4.64
N TRP A 257 10.27 -9.48 -4.73
CA TRP A 257 9.85 -10.51 -3.80
C TRP A 257 10.74 -11.76 -3.89
N GLU A 258 11.10 -12.17 -5.11
CA GLU A 258 12.04 -13.28 -5.33
C GLU A 258 13.44 -12.94 -4.78
N VAL A 259 13.96 -11.73 -5.05
CA VAL A 259 15.22 -11.23 -4.48
C VAL A 259 15.19 -11.28 -2.95
N LYS A 260 14.09 -10.80 -2.34
CA LYS A 260 13.92 -10.81 -0.89
C LYS A 260 14.00 -12.22 -0.33
N ASN A 261 13.23 -13.16 -0.89
CA ASN A 261 13.18 -14.53 -0.41
C ASN A 261 14.56 -15.20 -0.46
N ILE A 262 15.22 -15.15 -1.61
CA ILE A 262 16.54 -15.77 -1.77
C ILE A 262 17.58 -15.10 -0.85
N ALA A 263 17.49 -13.78 -0.66
CA ALA A 263 18.40 -13.07 0.23
C ALA A 263 18.18 -13.45 1.71
N VAL A 264 16.92 -13.54 2.17
CA VAL A 264 16.58 -14.02 3.52
C VAL A 264 17.08 -15.45 3.73
N ASP A 265 16.86 -16.34 2.75
CA ASP A 265 17.34 -17.72 2.85
C ASP A 265 18.87 -17.80 2.87
N THR A 266 19.53 -16.97 2.05
CA THR A 266 20.99 -16.83 2.07
C THR A 266 21.51 -16.39 3.44
N GLN A 267 20.81 -15.48 4.13
CA GLN A 267 21.18 -15.08 5.51
C GLN A 267 20.99 -16.21 6.51
N ARG A 268 19.89 -16.95 6.42
CA ARG A 268 19.61 -18.11 7.28
C ARG A 268 20.69 -19.19 7.11
N ILE A 269 20.99 -19.55 5.87
CA ILE A 269 22.06 -20.52 5.55
C ILE A 269 23.42 -20.00 6.03
N GLY A 270 23.72 -18.71 5.78
CA GLY A 270 24.95 -18.08 6.23
C GLY A 270 25.11 -18.14 7.75
N LYS A 271 24.05 -17.84 8.51
CA LYS A 271 24.01 -17.95 9.97
C LYS A 271 24.24 -19.40 10.43
N ALA A 272 23.56 -20.37 9.82
CA ALA A 272 23.71 -21.79 10.15
C ALA A 272 25.13 -22.31 9.87
N LEU A 273 25.81 -21.76 8.84
CA LEU A 273 27.21 -22.04 8.53
C LEU A 273 28.22 -21.24 9.37
N GLY A 274 27.78 -20.40 10.32
CA GLY A 274 28.65 -19.55 11.12
C GLY A 274 29.32 -18.41 10.33
N ILE A 275 28.79 -18.04 9.15
CA ILE A 275 29.32 -16.96 8.33
C ILE A 275 28.87 -15.61 8.90
N PRO A 276 29.78 -14.65 9.15
CA PRO A 276 29.43 -13.33 9.64
C PRO A 276 28.44 -12.59 8.73
N ALA A 277 27.48 -11.89 9.32
CA ALA A 277 26.42 -11.18 8.59
C ALA A 277 26.94 -10.18 7.54
N CYS A 278 28.05 -9.49 7.84
CA CYS A 278 28.69 -8.57 6.90
C CYS A 278 29.17 -9.25 5.60
N SER A 279 29.39 -10.56 5.62
CA SER A 279 29.88 -11.35 4.50
C SER A 279 28.76 -12.01 3.69
N HIS A 280 27.50 -11.94 4.15
CA HIS A 280 26.35 -12.59 3.48
C HIS A 280 26.19 -12.11 2.05
N PHE A 281 26.30 -10.79 1.85
CA PHE A 281 26.09 -10.16 0.54
C PHE A 281 27.33 -9.45 -0.01
N ASP A 282 28.50 -9.64 0.60
CA ASP A 282 29.74 -9.01 0.14
C ASP A 282 30.01 -9.35 -1.33
N ARG A 283 30.31 -8.33 -2.15
CA ARG A 283 30.59 -8.43 -3.60
C ARG A 283 29.48 -9.08 -4.45
N LEU A 284 28.22 -9.10 -3.99
CA LEU A 284 27.11 -9.48 -4.86
C LEU A 284 26.73 -8.32 -5.76
N CYS A 285 26.77 -8.56 -7.07
CA CYS A 285 26.46 -7.56 -8.09
C CYS A 285 25.33 -8.00 -9.03
N SER A 286 24.67 -9.12 -8.75
CA SER A 286 23.50 -9.56 -9.53
C SER A 286 22.64 -10.59 -8.80
N PHE A 287 21.42 -10.73 -9.25
CA PHE A 287 20.47 -11.73 -8.80
C PHE A 287 20.94 -13.16 -9.10
N ALA A 288 21.51 -13.38 -10.29
CA ALA A 288 22.17 -14.65 -10.62
C ALA A 288 23.35 -14.95 -9.67
N GLY A 289 24.10 -13.91 -9.27
CA GLY A 289 25.16 -14.03 -8.28
C GLY A 289 24.64 -14.41 -6.89
N LEU A 290 23.51 -13.81 -6.47
CA LEU A 290 22.82 -14.16 -5.24
C LEU A 290 22.36 -15.64 -5.26
N LYS A 291 21.68 -16.07 -6.33
CA LYS A 291 21.26 -17.48 -6.54
C LYS A 291 22.45 -18.44 -6.45
N LYS A 292 23.53 -18.16 -7.18
CA LYS A 292 24.74 -19.00 -7.15
C LYS A 292 25.36 -19.09 -5.75
N ARG A 293 25.34 -18.01 -4.98
CA ARG A 293 25.83 -18.01 -3.59
C ARG A 293 24.92 -18.86 -2.70
N HIS A 294 23.62 -18.63 -2.78
CA HIS A 294 22.60 -19.40 -2.11
C HIS A 294 22.79 -20.90 -2.34
N ASP A 295 22.91 -21.33 -3.59
CA ASP A 295 23.02 -22.75 -3.95
C ASP A 295 24.32 -23.36 -3.42
N LYS A 296 25.44 -22.66 -3.60
CA LYS A 296 26.75 -23.08 -3.07
C LYS A 296 26.74 -23.22 -1.55
N TRP A 297 26.06 -22.32 -0.84
CA TRP A 297 25.98 -22.36 0.62
C TRP A 297 25.02 -23.45 1.08
N THR A 298 23.93 -23.68 0.35
CA THR A 298 23.02 -24.82 0.60
C THR A 298 23.77 -26.14 0.52
N GLU A 299 24.57 -26.36 -0.53
CA GLU A 299 25.39 -27.57 -0.66
C GLU A 299 26.40 -27.74 0.49
N ARG A 300 26.97 -26.64 0.97
CA ARG A 300 27.90 -26.66 2.12
C ARG A 300 27.17 -27.00 3.41
N LEU A 301 25.99 -26.44 3.62
CA LEU A 301 25.18 -26.68 4.80
C LEU A 301 24.78 -28.15 4.87
N ILE A 302 24.25 -28.70 3.78
CA ILE A 302 23.90 -30.13 3.67
C ILE A 302 25.11 -31.02 4.03
N LYS A 303 26.31 -30.72 3.53
CA LYS A 303 27.53 -31.48 3.84
C LYS A 303 28.02 -31.36 5.28
N ALA A 304 27.69 -30.28 5.98
CA ALA A 304 28.15 -30.02 7.35
C ALA A 304 27.24 -30.64 8.43
N LEU A 305 25.96 -30.85 8.12
CA LEU A 305 24.95 -31.31 9.07
C LEU A 305 25.09 -32.75 9.62
N PRO A 306 25.69 -33.75 8.93
CA PRO A 306 25.71 -35.14 9.44
C PRO A 306 26.47 -35.38 10.76
N ASN A 307 27.12 -34.35 11.34
CA ASN A 307 28.08 -34.51 12.44
C ASN A 307 27.60 -33.98 13.81
N GLU A 308 26.34 -33.56 13.98
CA GLU A 308 25.87 -32.99 15.26
C GLU A 308 24.85 -33.87 15.99
N ALA A 309 25.08 -34.06 17.29
CA ALA A 309 24.24 -34.82 18.22
C ALA A 309 22.77 -34.32 18.35
N GLY A 310 22.44 -33.17 17.76
CA GLY A 310 21.12 -32.55 17.76
C GLY A 310 20.16 -33.00 16.65
N LEU A 311 20.58 -33.84 15.69
CA LEU A 311 19.74 -34.22 14.53
C LEU A 311 18.47 -35.00 14.90
N HIS A 312 18.48 -35.68 16.04
CA HIS A 312 17.34 -36.47 16.53
C HIS A 312 16.39 -35.69 17.44
N SER A 313 16.64 -34.39 17.68
CA SER A 313 15.69 -33.57 18.46
C SER A 313 14.36 -33.47 17.71
N VAL A 314 13.27 -33.77 18.40
CA VAL A 314 11.91 -33.67 17.85
C VAL A 314 11.49 -32.20 17.85
N PHE A 315 11.01 -31.74 16.70
CA PHE A 315 10.45 -30.40 16.54
C PHE A 315 9.11 -30.24 17.28
N PRO A 316 8.72 -29.01 17.67
CA PRO A 316 7.42 -28.71 18.26
C PRO A 316 6.25 -29.29 17.44
N LYS A 317 5.14 -29.67 18.07
CA LYS A 317 3.97 -30.25 17.36
C LYS A 317 3.43 -29.23 16.33
N PRO A 318 3.24 -29.61 15.05
CA PRO A 318 2.77 -28.67 14.04
C PRO A 318 1.27 -28.38 14.23
N PRO A 319 0.76 -27.26 13.69
CA PRO A 319 -0.61 -26.78 13.92
C PRO A 319 -1.67 -27.57 13.16
N LEU A 320 -1.32 -28.13 12.00
CA LEU A 320 -2.22 -28.95 11.19
C LEU A 320 -1.79 -30.41 11.28
N GLU A 321 -2.77 -31.30 11.44
CA GLU A 321 -2.58 -32.74 11.47
C GLU A 321 -2.13 -33.29 10.10
N GLU A 322 -1.43 -34.41 10.15
CA GLU A 322 -0.95 -35.08 8.95
C GLU A 322 -2.06 -35.82 8.19
N THR A 323 -1.84 -36.03 6.90
CA THR A 323 -2.69 -36.86 6.03
C THR A 323 -1.82 -37.89 5.31
N GLU A 324 -2.43 -38.77 4.52
CA GLU A 324 -1.68 -39.72 3.69
C GLU A 324 -0.72 -39.02 2.72
N LEU A 325 -1.13 -37.87 2.18
CA LEU A 325 -0.38 -37.11 1.18
C LEU A 325 0.44 -35.96 1.77
N ILE A 326 0.10 -35.45 2.96
CA ILE A 326 0.78 -34.28 3.56
C ILE A 326 1.30 -34.66 4.93
N LYS A 327 2.62 -34.75 5.07
CA LYS A 327 3.28 -35.22 6.30
C LYS A 327 4.21 -34.17 6.88
N PRO A 328 4.08 -33.78 8.16
CA PRO A 328 4.97 -32.83 8.79
C PRO A 328 6.38 -33.41 8.95
N ILE A 329 7.39 -32.57 8.76
CA ILE A 329 8.77 -32.92 9.08
C ILE A 329 8.98 -32.70 10.58
N ARG A 330 9.21 -33.79 11.32
CA ARG A 330 9.22 -33.80 12.80
C ARG A 330 10.61 -33.74 13.44
N THR A 331 11.69 -33.86 12.67
CA THR A 331 13.06 -33.91 13.20
C THR A 331 14.03 -33.16 12.30
N GLY A 332 15.16 -32.73 12.87
CA GLY A 332 16.25 -32.13 12.10
C GLY A 332 16.78 -33.08 11.02
N PHE A 333 16.94 -34.36 11.36
CA PHE A 333 17.36 -35.40 10.41
C PHE A 333 16.41 -35.50 9.20
N ALA A 334 15.09 -35.59 9.43
CA ALA A 334 14.12 -35.68 8.34
C ALA A 334 14.09 -34.41 7.47
N LEU A 335 14.39 -33.24 8.05
CA LEU A 335 14.52 -31.98 7.32
C LEU A 335 15.74 -31.97 6.39
N ILE A 336 16.84 -32.59 6.83
CA ILE A 336 18.06 -32.75 6.04
C ILE A 336 17.84 -33.74 4.91
N GLU A 337 17.27 -34.91 5.20
CA GLU A 337 16.92 -35.89 4.17
C GLU A 337 16.00 -35.28 3.10
N GLU A 338 15.04 -34.45 3.52
CA GLU A 338 14.18 -33.76 2.56
C GLU A 338 14.95 -32.72 1.75
N SER A 339 15.86 -31.97 2.38
CA SER A 339 16.72 -31.01 1.69
C SER A 339 17.59 -31.68 0.62
N GLU A 340 18.15 -32.85 0.92
CA GLU A 340 18.95 -33.64 -0.01
C GLU A 340 18.09 -34.19 -1.16
N ARG A 341 16.96 -34.80 -0.82
CA ARG A 341 16.05 -35.42 -1.80
C ARG A 341 15.48 -34.39 -2.76
N MET A 342 15.03 -33.26 -2.23
CA MET A 342 14.42 -32.18 -2.99
C MET A 342 15.43 -31.18 -3.52
N LYS A 343 16.70 -31.25 -3.11
CA LYS A 343 17.76 -30.31 -3.50
C LYS A 343 17.38 -28.84 -3.29
N HIS A 344 16.84 -28.52 -2.13
CA HIS A 344 16.49 -27.14 -1.74
C HIS A 344 16.92 -26.83 -0.31
N CYS A 345 16.85 -25.55 0.07
CA CYS A 345 17.43 -25.00 1.31
C CYS A 345 16.64 -25.27 2.59
N VAL A 346 15.65 -26.17 2.60
CA VAL A 346 14.74 -26.32 3.74
C VAL A 346 15.43 -26.69 5.07
N ALA A 347 16.64 -27.27 5.03
CA ALA A 347 17.47 -27.54 6.20
C ALA A 347 17.76 -26.28 7.03
N SER A 348 17.85 -25.09 6.42
CA SER A 348 18.10 -23.85 7.15
C SER A 348 16.91 -23.40 8.01
N TYR A 349 15.75 -24.05 7.90
CA TYR A 349 14.55 -23.71 8.67
C TYR A 349 14.50 -24.34 10.07
N SER A 350 15.49 -25.17 10.43
CA SER A 350 15.53 -25.89 11.72
C SER A 350 15.29 -24.98 12.93
N ASP A 351 15.96 -23.83 13.00
CA ASP A 351 15.80 -22.88 14.12
C ASP A 351 14.43 -22.20 14.12
N ALA A 352 13.91 -21.80 12.95
CA ALA A 352 12.59 -21.19 12.82
C ALA A 352 11.47 -22.16 13.22
N ILE A 353 11.62 -23.46 12.90
CA ILE A 353 10.71 -24.51 13.34
C ILE A 353 10.78 -24.70 14.87
N LYS A 354 11.98 -24.74 15.45
CA LYS A 354 12.16 -24.83 16.91
C LYS A 354 11.53 -23.64 17.66
N GLN A 355 11.48 -22.47 17.02
CA GLN A 355 10.88 -21.25 17.55
C GLN A 355 9.38 -21.11 17.23
N CYS A 356 8.77 -22.10 16.58
CA CYS A 356 7.37 -22.08 16.15
C CYS A 356 7.01 -20.94 15.19
N GLU A 357 7.99 -20.37 14.48
CA GLU A 357 7.78 -19.31 13.49
C GLU A 357 7.25 -19.89 12.16
N CYS A 358 7.64 -21.11 11.84
CA CYS A 358 7.18 -21.86 10.68
C CYS A 358 7.12 -23.37 10.94
N TYR A 359 6.42 -24.10 10.07
CA TYR A 359 6.47 -25.56 10.00
C TYR A 359 6.64 -26.01 8.56
N ILE A 360 7.35 -27.13 8.37
CA ILE A 360 7.60 -27.70 7.05
C ILE A 360 6.88 -29.04 6.93
N TYR A 361 6.19 -29.24 5.82
CA TYR A 361 5.53 -30.48 5.45
C TYR A 361 6.06 -30.99 4.11
N GLN A 362 6.00 -32.31 3.95
CA GLN A 362 6.20 -33.01 2.69
C GLN A 362 4.84 -33.26 2.04
N TYR A 363 4.72 -32.95 0.76
CA TYR A 363 3.62 -33.38 -0.09
C TYR A 363 4.05 -34.59 -0.94
N LEU A 364 3.29 -35.67 -0.85
CA LEU A 364 3.55 -36.98 -1.45
C LEU A 364 2.57 -37.31 -2.59
N GLY A 365 1.90 -36.29 -3.16
CA GLY A 365 1.01 -36.47 -4.31
C GLY A 365 1.76 -36.71 -5.63
N GLU A 366 1.08 -36.46 -6.76
CA GLU A 366 1.61 -36.71 -8.10
C GLU A 366 2.95 -36.01 -8.35
N GLN A 367 3.05 -34.74 -7.95
CA GLN A 367 4.30 -34.02 -7.90
C GLN A 367 4.72 -33.85 -6.43
N ARG A 368 5.81 -34.51 -6.03
CA ARG A 368 6.40 -34.28 -4.70
C ARG A 368 6.76 -32.81 -4.53
N ALA A 369 6.36 -32.22 -3.41
CA ALA A 369 6.68 -30.84 -3.04
C ALA A 369 6.95 -30.70 -1.54
N THR A 370 7.57 -29.61 -1.13
CA THR A 370 7.63 -29.16 0.26
C THR A 370 6.71 -27.97 0.45
N ILE A 371 6.06 -27.94 1.61
CA ILE A 371 5.10 -26.90 2.00
C ILE A 371 5.65 -26.24 3.25
N GLU A 372 5.77 -24.92 3.20
CA GLU A 372 6.01 -24.10 4.38
C GLU A 372 4.68 -23.54 4.90
N LEU A 373 4.44 -23.68 6.20
CA LEU A 373 3.44 -22.91 6.92
C LEU A 373 4.15 -21.83 7.72
N THR A 374 3.70 -20.59 7.58
CA THR A 374 4.22 -19.44 8.31
C THR A 374 3.19 -18.95 9.32
N CYS A 375 3.64 -18.49 10.49
CA CYS A 375 2.77 -17.87 11.49
C CYS A 375 3.05 -16.38 11.57
N LEU A 376 2.08 -15.56 11.16
CA LEU A 376 2.13 -14.12 11.36
C LEU A 376 1.02 -13.72 12.33
N ASN A 377 1.39 -13.09 13.44
CA ASN A 377 0.43 -12.64 14.46
C ASN A 377 -0.51 -13.74 14.98
N GLY A 378 -0.06 -15.01 15.00
CA GLY A 378 -0.87 -16.14 15.48
C GLY A 378 -1.81 -16.72 14.42
N VAL A 379 -1.81 -16.15 13.21
CA VAL A 379 -2.54 -16.66 12.06
C VAL A 379 -1.57 -17.44 11.19
N TRP A 380 -1.90 -18.71 10.96
CA TRP A 380 -1.17 -19.54 10.02
C TRP A 380 -1.54 -19.20 8.58
N SER A 381 -0.55 -19.19 7.70
CA SER A 381 -0.71 -19.04 6.26
C SER A 381 0.20 -20.00 5.52
N LEU A 382 -0.22 -20.40 4.33
CA LEU A 382 0.68 -21.06 3.37
C LEU A 382 1.80 -20.07 3.00
N GLY A 383 3.04 -20.49 3.27
CA GLY A 383 4.26 -19.84 2.80
C GLY A 383 4.63 -20.37 1.41
N GLN A 384 5.88 -20.79 1.25
CA GLN A 384 6.36 -21.36 -0.01
C GLN A 384 5.87 -22.79 -0.23
N ILE A 385 5.53 -23.13 -1.48
CA ILE A 385 5.29 -24.50 -1.93
C ILE A 385 6.24 -24.77 -3.09
N LYS A 386 7.23 -25.64 -2.88
CA LYS A 386 8.33 -25.84 -3.82
C LYS A 386 8.53 -27.30 -4.18
N GLY A 387 8.67 -27.54 -5.48
CA GLY A 387 9.11 -28.82 -6.02
C GLY A 387 10.61 -29.00 -5.87
N ARG A 388 11.11 -30.08 -6.46
CA ARG A 388 12.54 -30.40 -6.50
C ARG A 388 13.33 -29.28 -7.19
N GLU A 389 14.53 -28.98 -6.68
CA GLU A 389 15.43 -27.91 -7.16
C GLU A 389 14.78 -26.52 -7.14
N ASN A 390 13.94 -26.23 -6.13
CA ASN A 390 13.18 -24.98 -6.00
C ASN A 390 12.22 -24.69 -7.17
N ALA A 391 11.89 -25.70 -7.98
CA ALA A 391 10.90 -25.57 -9.03
C ALA A 391 9.54 -25.16 -8.45
N ASP A 392 8.75 -24.43 -9.23
CA ASP A 392 7.38 -24.13 -8.83
C ASP A 392 6.53 -25.41 -8.82
N ALA A 393 5.62 -25.48 -7.86
CA ALA A 393 4.65 -26.56 -7.80
C ALA A 393 3.63 -26.44 -8.95
N THR A 394 3.15 -27.57 -9.44
CA THR A 394 2.13 -27.62 -10.48
C THR A 394 0.81 -27.05 -9.96
N PRO A 395 -0.05 -26.52 -10.84
CA PRO A 395 -1.37 -26.03 -10.44
C PRO A 395 -2.19 -27.06 -9.65
N GLU A 396 -2.08 -28.34 -9.99
CA GLU A 396 -2.76 -29.45 -9.32
C GLU A 396 -2.25 -29.63 -7.90
N THR A 397 -0.94 -29.56 -7.70
CA THR A 397 -0.30 -29.62 -6.38
C THR A 397 -0.70 -28.42 -5.52
N LEU A 398 -0.63 -27.22 -6.08
CA LEU A 398 -1.04 -25.99 -5.38
C LEU A 398 -2.50 -26.07 -4.94
N LYS A 399 -3.38 -26.57 -5.82
CA LYS A 399 -4.80 -26.76 -5.51
C LYS A 399 -5.00 -27.76 -4.38
N ALA A 400 -4.36 -28.93 -4.44
CA ALA A 400 -4.49 -29.95 -3.41
C ALA A 400 -3.99 -29.47 -2.03
N VAL A 401 -2.86 -28.74 -2.01
CA VAL A 401 -2.32 -28.14 -0.78
C VAL A 401 -3.25 -27.04 -0.24
N GLN A 402 -3.81 -26.21 -1.12
CA GLN A 402 -4.78 -25.19 -0.73
C GLN A 402 -6.06 -25.82 -0.15
N GLU A 403 -6.60 -26.88 -0.77
CA GLU A 403 -7.77 -27.60 -0.28
C GLU A 403 -7.53 -28.24 1.09
N TRP A 404 -6.33 -28.81 1.33
CA TRP A 404 -5.93 -29.29 2.64
C TRP A 404 -5.84 -28.15 3.66
N PHE A 405 -5.19 -27.04 3.29
CA PHE A 405 -5.03 -25.90 4.20
C PHE A 405 -6.38 -25.22 4.52
N ASP A 406 -7.31 -25.17 3.58
CA ASP A 406 -8.63 -24.56 3.77
C ASP A 406 -9.53 -25.35 4.73
N GLN A 407 -9.22 -26.63 4.98
CA GLN A 407 -9.85 -27.42 6.05
C GLN A 407 -9.42 -26.95 7.44
N TYR A 408 -8.28 -26.25 7.55
CA TYR A 408 -7.82 -25.71 8.81
C TYR A 408 -8.72 -24.56 9.26
N GLU A 409 -9.19 -24.67 10.50
CA GLU A 409 -10.07 -23.69 11.12
C GLU A 409 -9.42 -22.30 11.23
N GLY A 410 -8.09 -22.18 11.18
CA GLY A 410 -7.40 -20.89 11.15
C GLY A 410 -7.20 -20.26 9.77
N SER A 411 -7.61 -20.91 8.68
CA SER A 411 -7.37 -20.43 7.31
C SER A 411 -8.23 -19.20 6.95
N LEU A 412 -7.75 -18.41 5.99
CA LEU A 412 -8.50 -17.24 5.46
C LEU A 412 -9.81 -17.68 4.77
N ALA A 413 -9.82 -18.84 4.12
CA ALA A 413 -11.03 -19.41 3.52
C ALA A 413 -12.05 -19.82 4.59
N ALA A 414 -11.62 -20.49 5.67
CA ALA A 414 -12.47 -20.79 6.82
C ALA A 414 -12.97 -19.51 7.50
N TYR A 415 -12.12 -18.49 7.63
CA TYR A 415 -12.50 -17.15 8.09
C TYR A 415 -13.58 -16.53 7.18
N HIS A 416 -13.41 -16.52 5.86
CA HIS A 416 -14.39 -15.96 4.93
C HIS A 416 -15.69 -16.77 4.88
N LYS A 417 -15.63 -18.10 4.93
CA LYS A 417 -16.79 -18.98 5.01
C LYS A 417 -17.59 -18.72 6.29
N ARG A 418 -16.92 -18.60 7.45
CA ARG A 418 -17.55 -18.20 8.72
C ARG A 418 -18.10 -16.78 8.67
N ARG A 419 -17.35 -15.82 8.14
CA ARG A 419 -17.81 -14.44 7.94
C ARG A 419 -19.08 -14.38 7.08
N ARG A 420 -19.19 -15.20 6.04
CA ARG A 420 -20.41 -15.32 5.23
C ARG A 420 -21.56 -15.97 6.01
N ALA A 421 -21.29 -17.02 6.78
CA ALA A 421 -22.29 -17.68 7.62
C ALA A 421 -22.85 -16.75 8.72
N LEU A 422 -21.97 -15.99 9.37
CA LEU A 422 -22.33 -15.01 10.40
C LEU A 422 -23.06 -13.80 9.79
N ARG A 423 -22.64 -13.31 8.61
CA ARG A 423 -23.38 -12.26 7.87
C ARG A 423 -24.73 -12.71 7.32
N ALA A 424 -24.95 -14.00 7.13
CA ALA A 424 -26.24 -14.55 6.72
C ALA A 424 -27.25 -14.60 7.88
N LYS A 425 -26.82 -14.32 9.12
CA LYS A 425 -27.66 -14.18 10.32
C LYS A 425 -27.41 -12.83 11.01
N PRO A 426 -27.66 -11.70 10.34
CA PRO A 426 -27.24 -10.38 10.81
C PRO A 426 -27.95 -9.89 12.09
N ASN A 427 -29.03 -10.57 12.53
CA ASN A 427 -29.84 -10.17 13.67
C ASN A 427 -29.62 -11.02 14.94
N ASP A 428 -28.77 -12.05 14.92
CA ASP A 428 -28.72 -13.02 16.03
C ASP A 428 -27.76 -12.64 17.16
N VAL A 429 -26.84 -11.67 16.98
CA VAL A 429 -25.87 -11.34 18.03
C VAL A 429 -25.46 -9.87 17.98
N PHE A 430 -26.26 -9.01 18.63
CA PHE A 430 -25.80 -7.69 19.10
C PHE A 430 -25.59 -7.80 20.61
N PHE A 431 -24.38 -7.53 21.09
CA PHE A 431 -24.10 -7.53 22.52
C PHE A 431 -24.44 -6.16 23.12
N PRO A 432 -25.13 -6.09 24.27
CA PRO A 432 -25.48 -4.81 24.88
C PRO A 432 -24.22 -4.01 25.23
N MET A 433 -24.25 -2.72 24.89
CA MET A 433 -23.16 -1.79 25.14
C MET A 433 -23.27 -1.21 26.56
N PRO A 434 -22.21 -1.26 27.38
CA PRO A 434 -22.14 -0.47 28.60
C PRO A 434 -22.42 1.03 28.33
N PRO A 435 -23.20 1.71 29.18
CA PRO A 435 -23.70 3.08 28.92
C PRO A 435 -22.64 4.19 28.83
N TYR A 436 -21.35 3.86 28.99
CA TYR A 436 -20.25 4.83 29.04
C TYR A 436 -19.23 4.67 27.90
N MET A 437 -19.59 3.98 26.81
CA MET A 437 -18.66 3.70 25.73
C MET A 437 -18.95 4.54 24.48
N SER A 438 -17.89 5.07 23.89
CA SER A 438 -17.93 5.97 22.72
C SER A 438 -17.81 5.24 21.38
N GLU A 439 -17.56 3.93 21.38
CA GLU A 439 -17.41 3.11 20.18
C GLU A 439 -18.67 2.28 19.90
N GLY A 440 -18.93 1.99 18.62
CA GLY A 440 -20.12 1.25 18.19
C GLY A 440 -20.14 -0.21 18.63
N LEU A 441 -21.30 -0.86 18.51
CA LEU A 441 -21.51 -2.27 18.83
C LEU A 441 -20.55 -3.19 18.06
N LEU A 442 -19.87 -4.09 18.77
CA LEU A 442 -19.09 -5.16 18.14
C LEU A 442 -20.03 -6.30 17.75
N THR A 443 -19.90 -6.76 16.51
CA THR A 443 -20.46 -8.02 16.05
C THR A 443 -19.78 -9.20 16.74
N SER A 444 -20.39 -10.39 16.70
CA SER A 444 -19.75 -11.65 17.14
C SER A 444 -18.38 -11.89 16.52
N ILE A 445 -18.17 -11.43 15.29
CA ILE A 445 -16.87 -11.51 14.60
C ILE A 445 -15.85 -10.57 15.24
N GLU A 446 -16.23 -9.31 15.45
CA GLU A 446 -15.33 -8.31 16.05
C GLU A 446 -14.97 -8.69 17.50
N THR A 447 -15.90 -9.35 18.19
CA THR A 447 -15.69 -9.93 19.53
C THR A 447 -14.68 -11.08 19.51
N GLU A 448 -14.80 -12.03 18.57
CA GLU A 448 -13.85 -13.14 18.43
C GLU A 448 -12.45 -12.64 18.04
N ASP A 449 -12.36 -11.70 17.09
CA ASP A 449 -11.10 -11.12 16.64
C ASP A 449 -10.40 -10.38 17.80
N MET A 450 -11.14 -9.58 18.55
CA MET A 450 -10.63 -8.91 19.73
C MET A 450 -10.25 -9.90 20.84
N PHE A 451 -11.03 -10.94 21.11
CA PHE A 451 -10.66 -11.99 22.06
C PHE A 451 -9.31 -12.64 21.69
N ARG A 452 -9.10 -12.98 20.41
CA ARG A 452 -7.82 -13.58 19.96
C ARG A 452 -6.65 -12.62 20.12
N ILE A 453 -6.85 -11.34 19.80
CA ILE A 453 -5.84 -10.30 19.97
C ILE A 453 -5.48 -10.17 21.45
N GLU A 454 -6.48 -10.02 22.31
CA GLU A 454 -6.28 -9.73 23.74
C GLU A 454 -5.83 -10.96 24.54
N GLN A 455 -6.28 -12.17 24.21
CA GLN A 455 -5.86 -13.40 24.89
C GLN A 455 -4.35 -13.62 24.77
N ARG A 456 -3.75 -13.15 23.66
CA ARG A 456 -2.30 -13.16 23.44
C ARG A 456 -1.56 -12.12 24.28
N TYR A 457 -2.13 -10.91 24.42
CA TYR A 457 -1.53 -9.85 25.24
C TYR A 457 -1.61 -10.17 26.74
N MET A 458 -2.68 -10.86 27.15
CA MET A 458 -3.00 -11.08 28.54
C MET A 458 -2.61 -12.47 29.08
N ASN A 459 -1.71 -13.20 28.40
CA ASN A 459 -1.11 -14.46 28.89
C ASN A 459 -2.12 -15.48 29.48
N GLY A 460 -3.32 -15.60 28.90
CA GLY A 460 -4.35 -16.54 29.38
C GLY A 460 -5.16 -16.07 30.59
N HIS A 461 -5.13 -14.78 30.92
CA HIS A 461 -5.96 -14.21 31.98
C HIS A 461 -7.43 -13.96 31.57
N ILE A 462 -7.79 -14.12 30.29
CA ILE A 462 -9.20 -14.21 29.87
C ILE A 462 -9.70 -15.62 30.16
N GLN A 463 -10.77 -15.73 30.93
CA GLN A 463 -11.39 -16.98 31.35
C GLN A 463 -12.30 -17.58 30.27
N SER A 464 -12.86 -16.73 29.42
CA SER A 464 -13.73 -17.09 28.31
C SER A 464 -12.99 -17.94 27.29
N THR A 465 -13.69 -18.93 26.78
CA THR A 465 -13.24 -19.73 25.64
C THR A 465 -13.85 -19.23 24.35
N ILE A 466 -13.22 -19.56 23.23
CA ILE A 466 -13.73 -19.17 21.92
C ILE A 466 -15.10 -19.81 21.62
N ASP A 467 -15.34 -21.02 22.12
CA ASP A 467 -16.61 -21.73 21.93
C ASP A 467 -17.75 -21.07 22.70
N GLN A 468 -17.49 -20.62 23.93
CA GLN A 468 -18.47 -19.85 24.69
C GLN A 468 -18.81 -18.51 24.02
N ILE A 469 -17.83 -17.82 23.41
CA ILE A 469 -18.09 -16.59 22.66
C ILE A 469 -18.92 -16.88 21.41
N ARG A 470 -18.63 -17.98 20.70
CA ARG A 470 -19.39 -18.41 19.51
C ARG A 470 -20.82 -18.79 19.81
N ASN A 471 -21.07 -19.42 20.95
CA ASN A 471 -22.40 -19.81 21.41
C ASN A 471 -23.20 -18.63 21.98
N GLY A 472 -22.58 -17.45 22.12
CA GLY A 472 -23.19 -16.29 22.78
C GLY A 472 -23.36 -16.47 24.28
N GLU A 473 -22.58 -17.38 24.89
CA GLU A 473 -22.54 -17.63 26.34
C GLU A 473 -21.60 -16.64 27.04
N ARG A 474 -20.53 -16.20 26.35
CA ARG A 474 -19.56 -15.23 26.86
C ARG A 474 -19.36 -14.09 25.87
N TYR A 475 -19.04 -12.91 26.39
CA TYR A 475 -18.67 -11.74 25.60
C TYR A 475 -17.42 -11.11 26.20
N VAL A 476 -16.51 -10.67 25.35
CA VAL A 476 -15.29 -10.00 25.78
C VAL A 476 -15.32 -8.61 25.19
N TYR A 477 -14.84 -7.60 25.92
CA TYR A 477 -14.80 -6.22 25.45
C TYR A 477 -13.53 -5.49 25.91
N ARG A 478 -12.92 -4.69 25.03
CA ARG A 478 -11.76 -3.86 25.38
C ARG A 478 -12.17 -2.43 25.68
N VAL A 479 -11.81 -1.94 26.86
CA VAL A 479 -11.97 -0.54 27.25
C VAL A 479 -10.65 0.19 27.09
N ASP A 480 -10.59 1.08 26.09
CA ASP A 480 -9.44 1.92 25.79
C ASP A 480 -9.54 3.27 26.52
N GLU A 481 -9.39 3.25 27.85
CA GLU A 481 -9.21 4.47 28.66
C GLU A 481 -7.72 4.86 28.78
N PRO A 482 -7.34 6.14 28.63
CA PRO A 482 -5.96 6.58 28.82
C PRO A 482 -5.39 6.15 30.18
N GLY A 483 -4.38 5.28 30.16
CA GLY A 483 -3.72 4.74 31.36
C GLY A 483 -4.45 3.56 32.03
N LYS A 484 -5.52 3.04 31.43
CA LYS A 484 -6.37 1.97 31.97
C LYS A 484 -6.90 1.03 30.88
N GLU A 485 -6.08 0.66 29.90
CA GLU A 485 -6.43 -0.39 28.93
C GLU A 485 -6.83 -1.67 29.68
N ARG A 486 -8.10 -2.06 29.51
CA ARG A 486 -8.73 -3.18 30.22
C ARG A 486 -9.48 -4.05 29.23
N VAL A 487 -9.64 -5.31 29.62
CA VAL A 487 -10.51 -6.25 28.95
C VAL A 487 -11.50 -6.76 29.99
N ILE A 488 -12.78 -6.68 29.64
CA ILE A 488 -13.89 -7.11 30.48
C ILE A 488 -14.54 -8.32 29.83
N GLU A 489 -14.85 -9.31 30.65
CA GLU A 489 -15.58 -10.50 30.27
C GLU A 489 -16.98 -10.45 30.86
N PHE A 490 -17.95 -10.85 30.06
CA PHE A 490 -19.34 -10.98 30.42
C PHE A 490 -19.81 -12.42 30.20
N GLU A 491 -20.76 -12.85 31.01
CA GLU A 491 -21.48 -14.12 30.86
C GLU A 491 -22.96 -13.86 30.67
N ARG A 492 -23.58 -14.63 29.78
CA ARG A 492 -25.03 -14.65 29.62
C ARG A 492 -25.63 -15.63 30.61
N LEU A 493 -26.51 -15.13 31.46
CA LEU A 493 -27.31 -15.94 32.40
C LEU A 493 -28.47 -16.63 31.68
N ASP A 494 -29.04 -17.67 32.31
CA ASP A 494 -30.15 -18.45 31.76
C ASP A 494 -31.41 -17.60 31.46
N ASP A 495 -31.58 -16.48 32.16
CA ASP A 495 -32.68 -15.52 31.96
C ASP A 495 -32.42 -14.51 30.84
N GLY A 496 -31.28 -14.64 30.14
CA GLY A 496 -30.87 -13.79 29.03
C GLY A 496 -30.10 -12.53 29.43
N ARG A 497 -29.96 -12.22 30.73
CA ARG A 497 -29.17 -11.07 31.21
C ARG A 497 -27.67 -11.32 31.09
N TRP A 498 -26.89 -10.24 31.01
CA TRP A 498 -25.43 -10.29 30.98
C TRP A 498 -24.84 -9.82 32.31
N GLU A 499 -23.87 -10.56 32.82
CA GLU A 499 -23.13 -10.23 34.05
C GLU A 499 -21.63 -10.12 33.77
N VAL A 500 -20.96 -9.14 34.38
CA VAL A 500 -19.50 -9.02 34.29
C VAL A 500 -18.86 -10.10 35.16
N ILE A 501 -18.08 -10.99 34.58
CA ILE A 501 -17.44 -12.11 35.29
C ILE A 501 -15.94 -11.90 35.50
N ASN A 502 -15.32 -11.02 34.72
CA ASN A 502 -13.91 -10.69 34.90
C ASN A 502 -13.60 -9.30 34.34
N ALA A 503 -12.63 -8.62 34.92
CA ALA A 503 -12.02 -7.41 34.37
C ALA A 503 -10.52 -7.47 34.63
N VAL A 504 -9.73 -7.41 33.56
CA VAL A 504 -8.27 -7.57 33.63
C VAL A 504 -7.59 -6.43 32.87
N ARG A 505 -6.49 -5.91 33.39
CA ARG A 505 -5.67 -4.94 32.66
C ARG A 505 -4.89 -5.65 31.56
N ARG A 506 -4.59 -4.94 30.47
CA ARG A 506 -3.85 -5.51 29.34
C ARG A 506 -2.44 -6.02 29.72
N ASP A 507 -1.86 -5.49 30.81
CA ASP A 507 -0.58 -5.95 31.39
C ASP A 507 -0.70 -7.22 32.24
N GLY A 508 -1.90 -7.81 32.36
CA GLY A 508 -2.18 -9.03 33.13
C GLY A 508 -2.26 -8.81 34.64
N THR A 509 -2.10 -7.58 35.16
CA THR A 509 -2.14 -7.30 36.60
C THR A 509 -3.56 -7.02 37.11
N ARG A 510 -3.85 -7.47 38.35
CA ARG A 510 -5.04 -7.09 39.12
C ARG A 510 -4.59 -6.19 40.28
N ARG A 511 -5.03 -4.91 40.33
CA ARG A 511 -4.80 -4.03 41.50
C ARG A 511 -6.04 -4.03 42.40
N GLN A 512 -5.86 -3.66 43.68
CA GLN A 512 -6.96 -3.55 44.65
C GLN A 512 -8.09 -2.63 44.16
N TYR A 513 -7.75 -1.51 43.50
CA TYR A 513 -8.72 -0.61 42.85
C TYR A 513 -9.47 -1.21 41.66
N ASP A 514 -9.00 -2.31 41.06
CA ASP A 514 -9.72 -3.01 39.99
C ASP A 514 -10.79 -3.95 40.57
N THR A 515 -10.55 -4.50 41.76
CA THR A 515 -11.57 -5.21 42.53
C THR A 515 -12.66 -4.25 42.98
N ASP A 516 -12.30 -3.06 43.50
CA ASP A 516 -13.28 -2.03 43.88
C ASP A 516 -14.12 -1.54 42.68
N LEU A 517 -13.52 -1.46 41.48
CA LEU A 517 -14.24 -1.08 40.26
C LEU A 517 -15.13 -2.21 39.73
N LEU A 518 -14.65 -3.46 39.77
CA LEU A 518 -15.45 -4.64 39.42
C LEU A 518 -16.64 -4.78 40.38
N ASP A 519 -16.41 -4.62 41.68
CA ASP A 519 -17.45 -4.60 42.71
C ASP A 519 -18.41 -3.42 42.50
N TRP A 520 -17.91 -2.25 42.08
CA TRP A 520 -18.76 -1.13 41.70
C TRP A 520 -19.60 -1.42 40.45
N TRP A 521 -19.05 -2.06 39.42
CA TRP A 521 -19.81 -2.47 38.22
C TRP A 521 -20.86 -3.55 38.53
N LEU A 522 -20.50 -4.54 39.33
CA LEU A 522 -21.42 -5.57 39.82
C LEU A 522 -22.53 -4.98 40.71
N ALA A 523 -22.22 -3.95 41.51
CA ALA A 523 -23.21 -3.24 42.31
C ALA A 523 -24.17 -2.39 41.45
N VAL A 524 -23.68 -1.76 40.38
CA VAL A 524 -24.51 -1.01 39.42
C VAL A 524 -25.43 -1.93 38.62
N ALA A 525 -24.97 -3.15 38.26
CA ALA A 525 -25.78 -4.15 37.56
C ALA A 525 -26.94 -4.72 38.41
N ASN A 526 -26.87 -4.60 39.74
CA ASN A 526 -27.91 -5.06 40.67
C ASN A 526 -28.98 -3.99 41.00
N GLY A 527 -28.84 -2.75 40.53
CA GLY A 527 -29.89 -1.73 40.63
C GLY A 527 -30.94 -1.91 39.53
N GLU A 528 -32.18 -1.46 39.76
CA GLU A 528 -33.32 -1.45 38.80
C GLU A 528 -33.05 -0.63 37.50
N GLN A 529 -31.80 -0.34 37.13
CA GLN A 529 -31.46 0.17 35.81
C GLN A 529 -31.46 -0.97 34.81
N ASP A 530 -32.61 -1.12 34.18
CA ASP A 530 -32.95 -2.11 33.17
C ASP A 530 -31.95 -2.07 32.00
N TRP A 531 -31.15 -3.12 31.83
CA TRP A 531 -30.29 -3.33 30.66
C TRP A 531 -31.10 -3.67 29.38
N MET A 532 -32.45 -3.67 29.47
CA MET A 532 -33.38 -4.17 28.45
C MET A 532 -33.65 -3.26 27.23
N VAL A 533 -32.98 -2.13 27.05
CA VAL A 533 -33.39 -1.15 26.00
C VAL A 533 -32.89 -1.48 24.58
N LEU A 534 -32.37 -2.67 24.27
CA LEU A 534 -31.77 -2.94 22.94
C LEU A 534 -32.26 -4.19 22.20
N GLU A 535 -33.44 -4.73 22.52
CA GLU A 535 -34.03 -5.84 21.73
C GLU A 535 -35.17 -5.46 20.77
N GLN A 536 -35.67 -4.22 20.77
CA GLN A 536 -36.78 -3.85 19.86
C GLN A 536 -36.31 -2.98 18.68
N GLY A 537 -35.94 -3.66 17.60
CA GLY A 537 -36.08 -3.11 16.26
C GLY A 537 -37.55 -3.05 15.89
N ASP A 538 -38.22 -1.93 16.19
CA ASP A 538 -39.54 -1.62 15.63
C ASP A 538 -39.38 -0.74 14.38
N GLY A 539 -40.06 -1.19 13.32
CA GLY A 539 -39.93 -0.66 11.97
C GLY A 539 -40.45 0.77 11.78
N LEU A 540 -39.73 1.48 10.92
CA LEU A 540 -40.21 2.58 10.08
C LEU A 540 -39.53 2.49 8.71
#